data_AF-A0A2C4P8P5-F1
#
_entry.id   AF-A0A2C4P8P5-F1
#
_cell.length_a   1.000
_cell.length_b   1.000
_cell.length_c   1.000
_cell.angle_alpha   90.00
_cell.angle_beta   90.00
_cell.angle_gamma   90.00
#
_symmetry.space_group_name_H-M   'P 1'
#
loop_
_entity.id
_entity.type
_entity.pdbx_description
1 polymer ?
#
loop_
_entity_poly.entity_id
_entity_poly.type
_entity_poly.pdbx_seq_one_letter_code
_entity_poly.pdbx_strand_id
1 'polypeptide(L)' 'MDFKTEQIIGVIKEQDYWDDLRQWELKDNKDKFEFTTADGTKIAASLIQQNLVVKQTRDGTFVSYIITEVEQDTTGRPK' A
#
# COMPACT_ATOMS: atom_id res chain seq x y z
N MET A 1 -7.45 5.14 2.10
CA MET A 1 -8.26 6.22 2.70
C MET A 1 -7.37 7.45 2.82
N ASP A 2 -7.87 8.60 2.39
CA ASP A 2 -7.15 9.87 2.43
C ASP A 2 -7.08 10.41 3.86
N PHE A 3 -5.89 10.80 4.31
CA PHE A 3 -5.70 11.19 5.71
C PHE A 3 -6.33 12.55 6.07
N LYS A 4 -6.57 13.43 5.08
CA LYS A 4 -7.12 14.77 5.32
C LYS A 4 -8.63 14.76 5.37
N THR A 5 -9.24 13.97 4.50
CA THR A 5 -10.69 13.95 4.29
C THR A 5 -11.37 12.74 4.91
N GLU A 6 -10.60 11.75 5.33
CA GLU A 6 -11.07 10.45 5.85
C GLU A 6 -11.96 9.71 4.82
N GLN A 7 -11.82 10.03 3.53
CA GLN A 7 -12.61 9.40 2.47
C GLN A 7 -11.90 8.21 1.86
N ILE A 8 -12.69 7.24 1.37
CA ILE A 8 -12.19 6.14 0.56
C ILE A 8 -11.95 6.68 -0.86
N ILE A 9 -10.67 6.89 -1.19
CA ILE A 9 -10.24 7.44 -2.48
C ILE A 9 -9.76 6.38 -3.49
N GLY A 10 -9.81 5.10 -3.12
CA GLY A 10 -9.35 4.00 -3.97
C GLY A 10 -9.71 2.64 -3.38
N VAL A 11 -9.76 1.64 -4.26
CA VAL A 11 -9.91 0.22 -3.93
C VAL A 11 -8.85 -0.53 -4.72
N ILE A 12 -8.09 -1.39 -4.04
CA ILE A 12 -7.03 -2.21 -4.62
C ILE A 12 -7.52 -3.64 -4.60
N LYS A 13 -7.54 -4.30 -5.77
CA LYS A 13 -7.86 -5.73 -5.90
C LYS A 13 -6.58 -6.55 -5.98
N GLU A 14 -6.69 -7.86 -5.79
CA GLU A 14 -5.54 -8.78 -5.85
C GLU A 14 -4.75 -8.68 -7.16
N GLN A 15 -5.40 -8.37 -8.30
CA GLN A 15 -4.72 -8.19 -9.58
C GLN A 15 -4.00 -6.84 -9.74
N ASP A 16 -4.25 -5.88 -8.85
CA ASP A 16 -3.73 -4.51 -9.00
C ASP A 16 -2.34 -4.34 -8.35
N TYR A 17 -1.88 -5.34 -7.59
CA TYR A 17 -0.58 -5.30 -6.92
C TYR A 17 0.11 -6.67 -6.90
N TRP A 18 1.41 -6.66 -6.64
CA TRP A 18 2.23 -7.85 -6.42
C TRP A 18 3.20 -7.59 -5.26
N ASP A 19 4.07 -8.57 -4.98
CA ASP A 19 4.98 -8.54 -3.83
C ASP A 19 4.26 -8.26 -2.50
N ASP A 20 3.17 -9.00 -2.23
CA ASP A 20 2.48 -8.97 -0.94
C ASP A 20 3.42 -9.48 0.17
N LEU A 21 4.17 -8.57 0.77
CA LEU A 21 5.22 -8.87 1.74
C LEU A 21 4.82 -8.34 3.11
N ARG A 22 4.65 -9.25 4.06
CA ARG A 22 4.44 -8.94 5.47
C ARG A 22 5.66 -9.32 6.28
N GLN A 23 6.20 -8.37 7.04
CA GLN A 23 7.41 -8.56 7.84
C GLN A 23 7.18 -8.05 9.26
N TRP A 24 7.61 -8.84 10.23
CA TRP A 24 7.65 -8.39 11.63
C TRP A 24 9.03 -7.81 11.94
N GLU A 25 9.09 -6.51 12.15
CA GLU A 25 10.31 -5.82 12.56
C GLU A 25 10.52 -5.98 14.07
N LEU A 26 11.31 -6.99 14.45
CA LEU A 26 11.58 -7.35 15.86
C LEU A 26 12.14 -6.21 16.70
N LYS A 27 12.97 -5.33 16.10
CA LYS A 27 13.67 -4.26 16.82
C LYS A 27 12.71 -3.20 17.36
N ASP A 28 11.76 -2.79 16.54
CA ASP A 28 10.78 -1.75 16.86
C ASP A 28 9.41 -2.32 17.24
N ASN A 29 9.27 -3.66 17.17
CA ASN A 29 8.03 -4.38 17.40
C ASN A 29 6.89 -3.89 16.48
N LYS A 30 7.20 -3.71 15.19
CA LYS A 30 6.28 -3.20 14.17
C LYS A 30 5.92 -4.26 13.14
N ASP A 31 4.68 -4.25 12.71
CA ASP A 31 4.23 -5.00 11.54
C ASP A 31 4.37 -4.12 10.29
N LYS A 32 5.22 -4.54 9.35
CA LYS A 32 5.42 -3.87 8.06
C LYS A 32 4.66 -4.63 6.99
N PHE A 33 3.90 -3.90 6.20
CA PHE A 33 3.28 -4.39 4.98
C PHE A 33 3.82 -3.59 3.79
N GLU A 34 4.40 -4.31 2.83
CA GLU A 34 4.99 -3.77 1.61
C GLU A 34 4.34 -4.45 0.42
N PHE A 35 4.14 -3.69 -0.66
CA PHE A 35 3.62 -4.19 -1.92
C PHE A 35 4.00 -3.27 -3.08
N THR A 36 3.94 -3.80 -4.29
CA THR A 36 4.25 -3.09 -5.53
C THR A 36 2.99 -2.98 -6.39
N THR A 37 2.76 -1.84 -7.04
CA THR A 37 1.64 -1.62 -7.98
C THR A 37 2.16 -0.97 -9.26
N ALA A 38 1.42 -1.11 -10.35
CA ALA A 38 1.71 -0.39 -11.59
C ALA A 38 1.59 1.12 -11.39
N ASP A 39 2.57 1.86 -11.92
CA ASP A 39 2.58 3.32 -11.93
C ASP A 39 1.55 3.89 -12.92
N GLY A 40 1.31 5.20 -12.87
CA GLY A 40 0.35 5.88 -13.74
C GLY A 40 -1.12 5.47 -13.53
N THR A 41 -1.42 4.57 -12.59
CA THR A 41 -2.78 4.16 -12.24
C THR A 41 -3.40 5.10 -11.20
N LYS A 42 -4.73 5.13 -11.14
CA LYS A 42 -5.46 5.84 -10.07
C LYS A 42 -5.11 5.29 -8.68
N ILE A 43 -4.80 3.99 -8.60
CA ILE A 43 -4.37 3.34 -7.36
C ILE A 43 -3.02 3.91 -6.93
N ALA A 44 -2.01 3.91 -7.81
CA ALA A 44 -0.70 4.48 -7.50
C ALA A 44 -0.80 5.95 -7.07
N ALA A 45 -1.64 6.74 -7.73
CA ALA A 45 -1.87 8.14 -7.36
C ALA A 45 -2.51 8.32 -5.96
N SER A 46 -3.15 7.28 -5.40
CA SER A 46 -3.73 7.29 -4.06
C SER A 46 -2.76 6.84 -2.96
N LEU A 47 -1.62 6.23 -3.33
CA LEU A 47 -0.59 5.77 -2.41
C LEU A 47 0.36 6.91 -2.08
N ILE A 48 -0.07 7.74 -1.13
CA ILE A 48 0.70 8.88 -0.62
C ILE A 48 0.96 8.64 0.87
N GLN A 49 2.10 9.10 1.38
CA GLN A 49 2.41 9.04 2.80
C GLN A 49 1.25 9.57 3.66
N GLN A 50 1.07 8.96 4.84
CA GLN A 50 -0.02 9.17 5.81
C GLN A 50 -1.39 8.61 5.40
N ASN A 51 -1.64 8.30 4.12
CA ASN A 51 -2.86 7.61 3.75
C ASN A 51 -2.92 6.22 4.41
N LEU A 52 -4.14 5.77 4.70
CA LEU A 52 -4.40 4.48 5.32
C LEU A 52 -4.73 3.43 4.25
N VAL A 53 -4.08 2.28 4.33
CA VAL A 53 -4.46 1.06 3.60
C VAL A 53 -5.14 0.11 4.59
N VAL A 54 -6.36 -0.32 4.26
CA VAL A 54 -7.07 -1.36 5.01
C VAL A 54 -6.99 -2.63 4.18
N LYS A 55 -6.32 -3.65 4.72
CA LYS A 55 -6.08 -4.91 4.04
C LYS A 55 -6.87 -6.03 4.71
N GLN A 56 -7.59 -6.81 3.90
CA GLN A 56 -8.17 -8.05 4.37
C GLN A 56 -7.10 -9.15 4.38
N THR A 57 -6.94 -9.84 5.51
CA THR A 57 -6.05 -11.00 5.65
C THR A 57 -6.76 -12.28 5.21
N ARG A 58 -5.98 -13.35 4.99
CA ARG A 58 -6.51 -14.64 4.50
C ARG A 58 -7.54 -15.29 5.42
N ASP A 59 -7.52 -14.97 6.71
CA ASP A 59 -8.49 -15.42 7.71
C ASP A 59 -9.76 -14.54 7.76
N GLY A 60 -9.85 -13.52 6.92
CA GLY A 60 -11.00 -12.61 6.83
C GLY A 60 -10.91 -11.39 7.74
N THR A 61 -9.88 -11.28 8.59
CA THR A 61 -9.66 -10.11 9.46
C THR A 61 -9.22 -8.88 8.63
N PHE A 62 -9.41 -7.67 9.16
CA PHE A 62 -8.91 -6.44 8.54
C PHE A 62 -7.77 -5.84 9.37
N VAL A 63 -6.68 -5.49 8.70
CA VAL A 63 -5.52 -4.82 9.29
C VAL A 63 -5.30 -3.49 8.60
N SER A 64 -5.05 -2.47 9.40
CA SER A 64 -4.87 -1.09 8.96
C SER A 64 -3.39 -0.72 8.99
N TYR A 65 -2.87 -0.20 7.88
CA TYR A 65 -1.50 0.28 7.73
C TYR A 65 -1.48 1.75 7.32
N ILE A 66 -0.58 2.53 7.92
CA ILE A 66 -0.30 3.90 7.49
C ILE A 66 0.88 3.84 6.52
N ILE A 67 0.73 4.47 5.35
CA ILE A 67 1.82 4.56 4.38
C ILE A 67 2.90 5.49 4.96
N THR A 68 4.07 4.95 5.25
CA THR A 68 5.24 5.72 5.74
C THR A 68 6.24 6.03 4.63
N GLU A 69 6.23 5.26 3.56
CA GLU A 69 7.20 5.34 2.45
C GLU A 69 6.53 4.97 1.14
N VAL A 70 6.94 5.63 0.06
CA VAL A 70 6.51 5.36 -1.32
C VAL A 70 7.71 5.58 -2.20
N GLU A 71 8.12 4.54 -2.93
CA GLU A 71 9.19 4.61 -3.92
C GLU A 71 8.59 4.42 -5.31
N GLN A 72 9.04 5.23 -6.27
CA GLN A 72 8.76 5.00 -7.68
C GLN A 72 10.09 4.68 -8.36
N ASP A 73 10.17 3.50 -8.99
CA ASP A 73 11.31 3.18 -9.82
C ASP A 73 11.36 4.13 -11.02
N THR A 74 12.38 4.97 -11.06
CA THR A 74 12.59 5.96 -12.13
C THR A 74 13.49 5.42 -13.24
N THR A 75 13.94 4.15 -13.15
CA THR A 75 14.66 3.50 -14.24
C THR A 75 13.68 3.23 -15.38
N GLY A 76 13.62 4.16 -16.32
CA GLY A 76 12.70 4.10 -17.45
C GLY A 76 12.84 2.80 -18.24
N ARG A 77 11.92 1.87 -18.06
CA ARG A 77 11.61 0.89 -19.11
C ARG A 77 10.82 1.62 -20.19
N PRO A 78 11.28 1.62 -21.45
CA PRO A 78 10.50 2.19 -22.53
C PRO A 78 9.18 1.41 -22.69
N LYS A 79 8.12 2.17 -23.00
CA LYS A 79 6.80 1.65 -23.33
C LYS A 79 6.83 0.66 -24.49
#